data_AF-A0AAW8CBC4-F1
#
_entry.id   AF-A0AAW8CBC4-F1
#
_cell.length_a   1.000
_cell.length_b   1.000
_cell.length_c   1.000
_cell.angle_alpha   90.00
_cell.angle_beta   90.00
_cell.angle_gamma   90.00
#
_symmetry.space_group_name_H-M   'P 1'
#
loop_
_entity.id
_entity.type
_entity.pdbx_description
1 polymer ?
#
loop_
_entity_poly.entity_id
_entity_poly.type
_entity_poly.pdbx_seq_one_letter_code
_entity_poly.pdbx_strand_id
1 'polypeptide(L)'
;MKLLIGTLPIVLSFIFYWLAKYPTIRVAFHISAYLAIYVLGTIISIHIYDVLMQDLVFMTSIHGILLNPFFLISGAYVGIYTLYLLLSYMITNMKNGA
;
A
#
# COMPACT_ATOMS: atom_id res chain seq x y z
N MET A 1 -6.70 -17.84 -11.46
CA MET A 1 -7.09 -16.46 -11.04
C MET A 1 -6.72 -16.15 -9.61
N LYS A 2 -7.12 -16.94 -8.60
CA LYS A 2 -6.77 -16.65 -7.18
C LYS A 2 -5.26 -16.59 -6.90
N LEU A 3 -4.48 -17.47 -7.53
CA LEU A 3 -3.01 -17.44 -7.44
C LEU A 3 -2.40 -16.14 -7.97
N LEU A 4 -2.95 -15.61 -9.08
CA LEU A 4 -2.48 -14.36 -9.69
C LEU A 4 -2.58 -13.18 -8.72
N ILE A 5 -3.67 -13.12 -7.94
CA ILE A 5 -3.90 -12.04 -6.97
C ILE A 5 -2.82 -12.06 -5.87
N GLY A 6 -2.38 -13.25 -5.44
CA GLY A 6 -1.33 -13.39 -4.42
C GLY A 6 0.08 -13.19 -4.96
N THR A 7 0.37 -13.64 -6.19
CA THR A 7 1.72 -13.57 -6.77
C THR A 7 2.05 -12.22 -7.38
N LEU A 8 1.04 -11.50 -7.88
CA LEU A 8 1.25 -10.22 -8.58
C LEU A 8 1.94 -9.16 -7.71
N PRO A 9 1.55 -8.93 -6.43
CA PRO A 9 2.23 -7.96 -5.58
C PRO A 9 3.70 -8.30 -5.36
N ILE A 10 4.01 -9.59 -5.19
CA ILE A 10 5.38 -10.07 -4.97
C ILE A 10 6.24 -9.76 -6.21
N VAL A 11 5.76 -10.12 -7.41
CA VAL A 11 6.48 -9.85 -8.66
C VAL A 11 6.67 -8.35 -8.86
N LEU A 12 5.64 -7.53 -8.59
CA LEU A 12 5.72 -6.08 -8.69
C LEU A 12 6.74 -5.48 -7.71
N SER A 13 6.89 -6.03 -6.50
CA SER A 13 7.90 -5.57 -5.54
C SER A 13 9.33 -5.81 -6.03
N PHE A 14 9.60 -6.90 -6.75
CA PHE A 14 10.90 -7.12 -7.40
C PHE A 14 11.17 -6.10 -8.53
N ILE A 15 10.14 -5.78 -9.32
CA ILE A 15 10.23 -4.75 -10.36
C ILE A 15 10.51 -3.38 -9.75
N PHE A 16 9.81 -3.03 -8.66
CA PHE A 16 10.02 -1.77 -7.92
C PHE A 16 11.44 -1.69 -7.37
N TYR A 17 11.96 -2.79 -6.82
CA TYR A 17 13.35 -2.87 -6.37
C TYR A 17 14.33 -2.58 -7.50
N TRP A 18 14.11 -3.15 -8.69
CA TRP A 18 14.97 -2.91 -9.84
C TRP A 18 14.91 -1.45 -10.30
N LEU A 19 13.72 -0.86 -10.38
CA LEU A 19 13.51 0.53 -10.76
C LEU A 19 14.09 1.52 -9.73
N ALA A 20 14.03 1.17 -8.45
CA ALA A 20 14.54 2.00 -7.36
C ALA A 20 16.08 2.09 -7.29
N LYS A 21 16.80 1.40 -8.19
CA LYS A 21 18.23 1.65 -8.41
C LYS A 21 18.49 3.10 -8.86
N TYR A 22 17.55 3.70 -9.58
CA TYR A 22 17.63 5.11 -9.98
C TYR A 22 17.14 6.01 -8.82
N PRO A 23 17.96 6.95 -8.33
CA PRO A 23 17.63 7.75 -7.15
C PRO A 23 16.37 8.60 -7.34
N THR A 24 16.16 9.16 -8.54
CA THR A 24 14.97 9.96 -8.87
C THR A 24 13.68 9.14 -8.78
N ILE A 25 13.70 7.90 -9.30
CA ILE A 25 12.54 7.00 -9.27
C ILE A 25 12.25 6.56 -7.83
N ARG A 26 13.30 6.28 -7.05
CA ARG A 26 13.17 5.93 -5.64
C ARG A 26 12.46 7.04 -4.85
N VAL A 27 12.87 8.30 -5.04
CA VAL A 27 12.22 9.45 -4.39
C VAL A 27 10.76 9.57 -4.84
N ALA A 28 10.47 9.39 -6.13
CA ALA A 28 9.09 9.40 -6.63
C ALA A 28 8.22 8.31 -5.98
N PHE A 29 8.77 7.10 -5.76
CA PHE A 29 8.07 6.04 -5.04
C PHE A 29 7.80 6.40 -3.57
N HIS A 30 8.76 7.03 -2.89
CA HIS A 30 8.57 7.51 -1.51
C HIS A 30 7.45 8.57 -1.42
N ILE A 31 7.47 9.57 -2.31
CA ILE A 31 6.46 10.65 -2.33
C ILE A 31 5.08 10.09 -2.64
N SER A 32 4.96 9.24 -3.66
CA SER A 32 3.69 8.61 -4.00
C SER A 32 3.19 7.68 -2.88
N ALA A 33 4.07 6.99 -2.17
CA ALA A 33 3.70 6.17 -1.01
C ALA A 33 3.17 7.02 0.14
N TYR A 34 3.81 8.16 0.41
CA TYR A 34 3.33 9.13 1.40
C TYR A 34 1.91 9.61 1.06
N LEU A 35 1.67 10.00 -0.20
CA LEU A 35 0.34 10.42 -0.66
C LEU A 35 -0.68 9.28 -0.59
N ALA A 36 -0.30 8.07 -0.97
CA ALA A 36 -1.19 6.91 -0.92
C ALA A 36 -1.59 6.56 0.52
N ILE A 37 -0.66 6.59 1.47
CA ILE A 37 -0.96 6.37 2.90
C ILE A 37 -1.88 7.47 3.43
N TYR A 38 -1.63 8.73 3.04
CA TYR A 38 -2.51 9.84 3.42
C TYR A 38 -3.93 9.64 2.92
N VAL A 39 -4.12 9.36 1.62
CA VAL A 39 -5.44 9.10 1.03
C VAL A 39 -6.13 7.92 1.70
N LEU A 40 -5.41 6.81 1.90
CA LEU A 40 -5.93 5.62 2.57
C LEU A 40 -6.40 5.94 3.99
N GLY A 41 -5.57 6.63 4.77
CA GLY A 41 -5.89 7.05 6.14
C GLY A 41 -7.08 8.00 6.19
N THR A 42 -7.15 8.99 5.30
CA THR A 42 -8.27 9.94 5.22
C THR A 42 -9.59 9.22 4.93
N ILE A 43 -9.62 8.29 3.98
CA ILE A 43 -10.83 7.52 3.66
C ILE A 43 -11.27 6.72 4.89
N ILE A 44 -10.34 6.02 5.55
CA ILE A 44 -10.65 5.29 6.80
C ILE A 44 -11.22 6.24 7.86
N SER A 45 -10.58 7.38 8.10
CA SER A 45 -11.02 8.33 9.13
C SER A 45 -12.41 8.91 8.86
N ILE A 46 -12.72 9.25 7.61
CA ILE A 46 -14.06 9.74 7.22
C ILE A 46 -15.10 8.67 7.51
N HIS A 47 -14.85 7.43 7.10
CA HIS A 47 -15.81 6.35 7.34
C HIS A 47 -15.96 5.99 8.82
N ILE A 48 -14.88 6.05 9.62
CA ILE A 48 -14.99 5.90 11.08
C ILE A 48 -15.83 7.03 11.68
N TYR A 49 -15.63 8.26 11.24
CA TYR A 49 -16.41 9.42 11.69
C TYR A 49 -17.89 9.23 11.39
N ASP A 50 -18.24 8.83 10.16
CA ASP A 50 -19.63 8.55 9.78
C ASP A 50 -20.24 7.45 10.64
N VAL A 51 -19.49 6.38 10.91
CA VAL A 51 -19.95 5.27 11.76
C VAL A 51 -20.26 5.75 13.18
N LEU A 52 -19.37 6.56 13.77
CA LEU A 52 -19.53 7.08 15.14
C LEU A 52 -20.65 8.12 15.26
N MET A 53 -20.84 8.97 14.25
CA MET A 53 -21.85 10.05 14.28
C MET A 53 -23.25 9.57 13.91
N GLN A 54 -23.36 8.51 13.10
CA GLN A 54 -24.65 8.02 12.58
C GLN A 54 -25.13 6.75 13.30
N ASP A 55 -24.49 6.36 14.42
CA ASP A 55 -24.76 5.11 15.16
C ASP A 55 -24.81 3.87 14.26
N LEU A 56 -24.02 3.87 13.18
CA LEU A 56 -23.98 2.75 12.23
C LEU A 56 -23.20 1.59 12.85
N VAL A 57 -23.58 0.36 12.51
CA VAL A 57 -22.76 -0.81 12.84
C VAL A 57 -21.66 -0.92 11.79
N PHE A 58 -20.39 -0.79 12.20
CA PHE A 58 -19.22 -0.82 11.31
C PHE A 58 -19.25 -1.98 10.28
N MET A 59 -19.83 -3.13 10.68
CA MET A 59 -19.97 -4.33 9.87
C MET A 59 -20.83 -4.18 8.60
N THR A 60 -21.76 -3.21 8.51
CA THR A 60 -22.60 -3.03 7.31
C THR A 60 -22.00 -2.05 6.31
N SER A 61 -21.13 -1.14 6.75
CA SER A 61 -20.58 -0.05 5.91
C SER A 61 -19.19 -0.33 5.33
N ILE A 62 -18.46 -1.34 5.82
CA ILE A 62 -17.11 -1.70 5.37
C ILE A 62 -17.04 -1.93 3.84
N HIS A 63 -18.09 -2.48 3.24
CA HIS A 63 -18.13 -2.70 1.79
C HIS A 63 -18.00 -1.39 1.00
N GLY A 64 -18.50 -0.26 1.53
CA GLY A 64 -18.33 1.06 0.91
C GLY A 64 -16.86 1.50 0.86
N ILE A 65 -16.08 1.16 1.89
CA ILE A 65 -14.62 1.38 1.92
C ILE A 65 -13.93 0.47 0.92
N LEU A 66 -14.24 -0.83 0.96
CA LEU A 66 -13.60 -1.85 0.13
C LEU A 66 -13.99 -1.77 -1.35
N LEU A 67 -15.08 -1.07 -1.69
CA LEU A 67 -15.47 -0.78 -3.08
C LEU A 67 -14.98 0.59 -3.55
N ASN A 68 -14.44 1.43 -2.66
CA ASN A 68 -13.92 2.74 -3.04
C ASN A 68 -12.64 2.55 -3.91
N PRO A 69 -12.64 2.97 -5.19
CA PRO A 69 -11.49 2.77 -6.07
C PRO A 69 -10.21 3.43 -5.56
N PHE A 70 -10.32 4.60 -4.93
CA PHE A 70 -9.17 5.30 -4.35
C PHE A 70 -8.58 4.54 -3.17
N PHE A 71 -9.43 3.94 -2.31
CA PHE A 71 -8.99 3.07 -1.23
C PHE A 71 -8.28 1.82 -1.77
N LEU A 72 -8.85 1.17 -2.78
CA LEU A 72 -8.28 -0.04 -3.37
C LEU A 72 -6.93 0.23 -4.05
N ILE A 73 -6.83 1.30 -4.85
CA ILE A 73 -5.59 1.64 -5.56
C ILE A 73 -4.51 2.07 -4.56
N SER A 74 -4.85 2.93 -3.60
CA SER A 74 -3.89 3.36 -2.56
C SER A 74 -3.44 2.18 -1.69
N GLY A 75 -4.37 1.32 -1.24
CA GLY A 75 -4.07 0.11 -0.48
C GLY A 75 -3.20 -0.88 -1.24
N ALA A 76 -3.50 -1.14 -2.52
CA ALA A 76 -2.69 -2.01 -3.36
C ALA A 76 -1.27 -1.45 -3.55
N TYR A 77 -1.15 -0.15 -3.84
CA TYR A 77 0.16 0.50 -4.00
C TYR A 77 0.98 0.45 -2.71
N VAL A 78 0.37 0.80 -1.56
CA VAL A 78 1.03 0.75 -0.24
C VAL A 78 1.48 -0.67 0.10
N GLY A 79 0.68 -1.69 -0.24
CA GLY A 79 1.05 -3.10 -0.06
C GLY A 79 2.30 -3.47 -0.86
N ILE A 80 2.31 -3.19 -2.17
CA ILE A 80 3.45 -3.48 -3.07
C ILE A 80 4.70 -2.73 -2.62
N TYR A 81 4.54 -1.45 -2.29
CA TYR A 81 5.62 -0.58 -1.88
C TYR A 81 6.23 -1.03 -0.53
N THR A 82 5.41 -1.45 0.43
CA THR A 82 5.88 -2.01 1.71
C THR A 82 6.69 -3.28 1.50
N LEU A 83 6.23 -4.19 0.64
CA LEU A 83 6.97 -5.39 0.25
C LEU A 83 8.30 -5.05 -0.45
N TYR A 84 8.31 -4.03 -1.32
CA TYR A 84 9.55 -3.51 -1.91
C TYR A 84 10.52 -3.01 -0.84
N LEU A 85 10.06 -2.25 0.16
CA LEU A 85 10.90 -1.71 1.22
C LEU A 85 11.51 -2.83 2.07
N LEU A 86 10.71 -3.82 2.45
CA LEU A 86 11.15 -5.03 3.16
C LEU A 86 12.21 -5.80 2.36
N LEU A 87 11.96 -6.03 1.06
CA LEU A 87 12.90 -6.69 0.17
C LEU A 87 14.22 -5.91 0.06
N SER A 88 14.14 -4.61 -0.13
CA SER A 88 15.32 -3.72 -0.22
C SER A 88 16.14 -3.75 1.06
N TYR A 89 15.46 -3.72 2.22
CA TYR A 89 16.08 -3.81 3.54
C TYR A 89 16.78 -5.16 3.74
N MET A 90 16.12 -6.27 3.42
CA MET A 90 16.71 -7.61 3.51
C MET A 90 17.97 -7.74 2.65
N ILE A 91 17.92 -7.30 1.39
CA ILE A 91 19.06 -7.37 0.47
C ILE A 91 20.22 -6.48 0.94
N THR A 92 19.91 -5.28 1.42
CA THR A 92 20.92 -4.33 1.91
C THR A 92 21.62 -4.87 3.16
N ASN A 93 20.87 -5.42 4.11
CA ASN A 93 21.44 -6.05 5.31
C ASN A 93 22.33 -7.25 4.98
N MET A 94 21.92 -8.11 4.04
CA MET A 94 22.78 -9.22 3.61
C MET A 94 24.09 -8.73 2.97
N LYS A 95 24.05 -7.62 2.23
CA LYS A 95 25.24 -7.05 1.58
C LYS A 95 26.19 -6.39 2.59
N ASN A 96 25.65 -5.82 3.66
CA ASN A 96 26.43 -5.09 4.64
C ASN A 96 27.05 -5.99 5.72
N GLY A 97 26.74 -7.30 5.71
CA GLY A 97 27.18 -8.24 6.74
C GLY A 97 26.45 -7.99 8.06
N ALA A 98 26.07 -9.06 8.74
CA ALA A 98 25.67 -8.99 10.14
C ALA A 98 26.82 -8.45 11.00
#